data_AF-A0A832ZHD2-F1
#
_entry.id   AF-A0A832ZHD2-F1
#
_cell.length_a   1.000
_cell.length_b   1.000
_cell.length_c   1.000
_cell.angle_alpha   90.00
_cell.angle_beta   90.00
_cell.angle_gamma   90.00
#
_symmetry.space_group_name_H-M   'P 1'
#
loop_
_entity.id
_entity.type
_entity.pdbx_description
1 polymer ?
#
loop_
_entity_poly.entity_id
_entity_poly.type
_entity_poly.pdbx_seq_one_letter_code
_entity_poly.pdbx_strand_id
1 'polypeptide(L)'
;MKVKVGINGYGTIGKRVAYAITKQDDMELMGVTKTKPDFEAYRAKELGIPVYAASEEFLQRFEKAGFEVAGTLEDLLQRVDVIIDATPGGMGAKNRPIYKKYGVKAVFQGGEKADVAEASLVAQANYEKALG
;
A
#
# COMPACT_ATOMS: atom_id res chain seq x y z
N MET A 1 -17.40 -8.45 -9.09
CA MET A 1 -16.18 -8.73 -8.29
C MET A 1 -15.50 -7.40 -8.03
N LYS A 2 -14.90 -7.22 -6.85
CA LYS A 2 -14.19 -5.98 -6.50
C LYS A 2 -12.69 -6.14 -6.70
N VAL A 3 -12.00 -5.07 -7.08
CA VAL A 3 -10.53 -5.05 -7.12
C VAL A 3 -10.01 -5.00 -5.69
N LYS A 4 -9.15 -5.95 -5.33
CA LYS A 4 -8.51 -6.02 -4.02
C LYS A 4 -7.29 -5.11 -3.99
N VAL A 5 -7.32 -4.10 -3.14
CA VAL A 5 -6.29 -3.06 -3.07
C VAL A 5 -5.55 -3.13 -1.74
N GLY A 6 -4.22 -3.12 -1.79
CA GLY A 6 -3.36 -2.89 -0.64
C GLY A 6 -2.76 -1.48 -0.67
N ILE A 7 -2.37 -0.95 0.50
CA ILE A 7 -1.54 0.26 0.59
C ILE A 7 -0.21 -0.05 1.28
N ASN A 8 0.91 0.13 0.57
CA ASN A 8 2.22 0.10 1.20
C ASN A 8 2.62 1.52 1.63
N GLY A 9 2.68 1.77 2.94
CA GLY A 9 3.01 3.08 3.52
C GLY A 9 1.78 3.88 3.95
N TYR A 10 1.25 3.58 5.13
CA TYR A 10 0.11 4.31 5.72
C TYR A 10 0.57 5.64 6.38
N GLY A 11 1.11 6.55 5.56
CA GLY A 11 1.47 7.92 5.94
C GLY A 11 0.45 8.94 5.45
N THR A 12 0.88 10.18 5.19
CA THR A 12 -0.01 11.29 4.77
C THR A 12 -0.85 10.95 3.54
N ILE A 13 -0.24 10.46 2.46
CA ILE A 13 -0.95 10.08 1.24
C ILE A 13 -1.64 8.73 1.42
N GLY A 14 -0.91 7.71 1.89
CA GLY A 14 -1.44 6.35 2.02
C GLY A 14 -2.74 6.26 2.81
N LYS A 15 -2.88 6.97 3.93
CA LYS A 15 -4.13 6.94 4.72
C LYS A 15 -5.31 7.61 4.03
N ARG A 16 -5.06 8.61 3.19
CA ARG A 16 -6.10 9.29 2.40
C ARG A 16 -6.54 8.43 1.22
N VAL A 17 -5.60 7.74 0.57
CA VAL A 17 -5.93 6.78 -0.50
C VAL A 17 -6.67 5.57 0.08
N ALA A 18 -6.23 5.02 1.22
CA ALA A 18 -6.96 3.98 1.95
C ALA A 18 -8.41 4.38 2.22
N TYR A 19 -8.63 5.59 2.73
CA TYR A 19 -9.97 6.14 2.91
C TYR A 19 -10.75 6.20 1.59
N ALA A 20 -10.16 6.72 0.51
CA ALA A 20 -10.82 6.82 -0.78
C ALA A 20 -11.27 5.44 -1.32
N ILE A 21 -10.44 4.40 -1.18
CA ILE A 21 -10.78 3.02 -1.58
C ILE A 21 -12.00 2.52 -0.83
N THR A 22 -12.11 2.77 0.49
CA THR A 22 -13.29 2.36 1.28
C THR A 22 -14.59 3.08 0.87
N LYS A 23 -14.51 4.08 -0.01
CA LYS A 23 -15.67 4.78 -0.58
C LYS A 23 -16.05 4.31 -1.98
N GLN A 24 -15.27 3.41 -2.60
CA GLN A 24 -15.59 2.87 -3.92
C GLN A 24 -16.41 1.58 -3.76
N ASP A 25 -17.41 1.39 -4.63
CA ASP A 25 -18.25 0.20 -4.65
C ASP A 25 -17.61 -0.98 -5.40
N ASP A 26 -16.66 -0.70 -6.30
CA ASP A 26 -15.91 -1.63 -7.13
C ASP A 26 -14.52 -2.00 -6.58
N MET A 27 -14.12 -1.47 -5.41
CA MET A 27 -12.85 -1.79 -4.75
C MET A 27 -13.02 -2.28 -3.31
N GLU A 28 -12.04 -3.04 -2.84
CA GLU A 28 -11.96 -3.55 -1.47
C GLU A 28 -10.56 -3.30 -0.89
N LEU A 29 -10.47 -2.64 0.27
CA LEU A 29 -9.22 -2.41 0.96
C LEU A 29 -8.82 -3.65 1.77
N MET A 30 -7.79 -4.36 1.34
CA MET A 30 -7.31 -5.58 2.00
C MET A 30 -6.41 -5.31 3.21
N GLY A 31 -5.84 -4.10 3.28
CA GLY A 31 -5.02 -3.67 4.40
C GLY A 31 -3.98 -2.63 4.04
N VAL A 32 -3.24 -2.21 5.06
CA VAL A 32 -2.24 -1.14 4.98
C VAL A 32 -0.98 -1.54 5.73
N THR A 33 0.19 -1.07 5.28
CA THR A 33 1.45 -1.32 5.99
C THR A 33 1.90 -0.15 6.87
N LYS A 34 2.54 -0.47 7.99
CA LYS A 34 3.24 0.49 8.87
C LYS A 34 4.60 -0.06 9.30
N THR A 35 5.54 0.84 9.61
CA THR A 35 6.90 0.51 10.09
C THR A 35 7.04 0.55 11.62
N LYS A 36 6.00 1.04 12.31
CA LYS A 36 5.95 1.18 13.77
C LYS A 36 4.50 1.26 14.27
N PRO A 37 4.21 0.82 15.50
CA PRO A 37 2.89 0.90 16.14
C PRO A 37 2.64 2.29 16.76
N ASP A 38 2.61 3.33 15.93
CA ASP A 38 2.23 4.68 16.37
C ASP A 38 0.70 4.89 16.37
N PHE A 39 0.24 6.07 16.77
CA PHE A 39 -1.18 6.40 16.85
C PHE A 39 -1.94 6.18 15.52
N GLU A 40 -1.27 6.28 14.37
CA GLU A 40 -1.92 6.04 13.07
C GLU A 40 -2.15 4.55 12.83
N ALA A 41 -1.27 3.68 13.32
CA ALA A 41 -1.49 2.23 13.29
C ALA A 41 -2.69 1.84 14.17
N TYR A 42 -2.80 2.43 15.37
CA TYR A 42 -3.96 2.26 16.23
C TYR A 42 -5.25 2.78 15.58
N ARG A 43 -5.19 3.95 14.92
CA ARG A 43 -6.34 4.48 14.19
C ARG A 43 -6.77 3.56 13.03
N ALA A 44 -5.83 2.98 12.28
CA ALA A 44 -6.16 2.01 11.24
C ALA A 44 -6.89 0.79 11.82
N LYS A 45 -6.39 0.24 12.94
CA LYS A 45 -7.03 -0.88 13.64
C LYS A 45 -8.43 -0.54 14.17
N GLU A 46 -8.60 0.65 14.75
CA GLU A 46 -9.90 1.16 15.22
C GLU A 46 -10.92 1.27 14.08
N LEU A 47 -10.47 1.66 12.89
CA LEU A 47 -11.29 1.72 11.68
C LEU A 47 -11.57 0.33 11.07
N GLY A 48 -11.10 -0.76 11.69
CA GLY A 48 -11.24 -2.11 11.17
C GLY A 48 -10.33 -2.44 9.98
N ILE A 49 -9.31 -1.61 9.72
CA ILE A 49 -8.38 -1.81 8.61
C ILE A 49 -7.27 -2.78 9.07
N PRO A 50 -7.05 -3.92 8.38
CA PRO A 50 -5.94 -4.82 8.68
C PRO A 50 -4.60 -4.10 8.55
N VAL A 51 -3.81 -4.12 9.63
CA VAL A 51 -2.47 -3.50 9.67
C VAL A 51 -1.42 -4.58 9.50
N TYR A 52 -0.56 -4.41 8.51
CA TYR A 52 0.59 -5.27 8.24
C TYR A 52 1.89 -4.55 8.60
N ALA A 53 2.90 -5.29 9.05
CA ALA A 53 4.25 -4.75 9.17
C ALA A 53 4.85 -4.55 7.77
N ALA A 54 5.48 -3.40 7.49
CA ALA A 54 6.03 -3.11 6.17
C ALA A 54 7.18 -4.05 5.75
N SER A 55 7.81 -4.74 6.71
CA SER A 55 8.83 -5.77 6.52
C SER A 55 8.94 -6.60 7.80
N GLU A 56 9.58 -7.78 7.72
CA GLU A 56 9.84 -8.64 8.89
C GLU A 56 10.63 -7.91 9.98
N GLU A 57 11.55 -7.02 9.60
CA GLU A 57 12.40 -6.26 10.53
C GLU A 57 11.59 -5.38 11.49
N PHE A 58 10.36 -5.01 11.11
CA PHE A 58 9.49 -4.17 11.93
C PHE A 58 8.58 -4.97 12.86
N LEU A 59 8.40 -6.29 12.66
CA LEU A 59 7.51 -7.12 13.48
C LEU A 59 7.83 -6.99 14.96
N GLN A 60 9.11 -7.05 15.32
CA GLN A 60 9.54 -6.94 16.71
C GLN A 60 9.09 -5.61 17.38
N ARG A 61 8.93 -4.52 16.62
CA ARG A 61 8.43 -3.25 17.15
C ARG A 61 6.96 -3.33 17.52
N PHE A 62 6.16 -4.03 16.71
CA PHE A 62 4.74 -4.26 16.96
C PHE A 62 4.53 -5.21 18.14
N GLU A 63 5.29 -6.32 18.19
CA GLU A 63 5.27 -7.29 19.30
C GLU A 63 5.58 -6.62 20.64
N LYS A 64 6.65 -5.82 20.71
CA LYS A 64 7.04 -5.08 21.92
C LYS A 64 5.96 -4.12 22.42
N ALA A 65 5.09 -3.62 21.53
CA ALA A 65 3.98 -2.74 21.88
C ALA A 65 2.67 -3.49 22.17
N GLY A 66 2.65 -4.83 22.09
CA GLY A 66 1.42 -5.61 22.20
C GLY A 66 0.43 -5.35 21.05
N PHE A 67 0.93 -4.86 19.91
CA PHE A 67 0.10 -4.57 18.74
C PHE A 67 0.14 -5.78 17.80
N GLU A 68 -0.94 -6.54 17.74
CA GLU A 68 -1.09 -7.62 16.76
C GLU A 68 -1.27 -7.06 15.34
N VAL A 69 -0.39 -7.50 14.42
CA VAL A 69 -0.47 -7.23 12.98
C VAL A 69 -1.00 -8.45 12.23
N ALA A 70 -1.60 -8.23 11.06
CA ALA A 70 -2.16 -9.28 10.21
C ALA A 70 -1.10 -10.08 9.41
N GLY A 71 0.17 -9.70 9.53
CA GLY A 71 1.31 -10.25 8.79
C GLY A 71 2.27 -9.16 8.35
N THR A 72 3.02 -9.43 7.29
CA THR A 72 3.98 -8.55 6.64
C THR A 72 3.45 -7.99 5.31
N LEU A 73 4.22 -7.10 4.65
CA LEU A 73 3.95 -6.66 3.29
C LEU A 73 3.80 -7.86 2.33
N GLU A 74 4.62 -8.89 2.47
CA GLU A 74 4.58 -10.07 1.60
C GLU A 74 3.26 -10.84 1.76
N ASP A 75 2.74 -10.94 2.99
CA ASP A 75 1.43 -11.54 3.25
C ASP A 75 0.28 -10.73 2.65
N LEU A 76 0.38 -9.39 2.66
CA LEU A 76 -0.58 -8.51 2.00
C LEU A 76 -0.54 -8.68 0.48
N LEU A 77 0.66 -8.79 -0.12
CA LEU A 77 0.83 -8.94 -1.57
C LEU A 77 0.22 -10.24 -2.11
N GLN A 78 0.14 -11.30 -1.32
CA GLN A 78 -0.55 -12.54 -1.71
C GLN A 78 -2.07 -12.40 -1.81
N ARG A 79 -2.64 -11.28 -1.35
CA ARG A 79 -4.09 -11.10 -1.17
C ARG A 79 -4.68 -9.98 -2.02
N VAL A 80 -3.86 -9.23 -2.75
CA VAL A 80 -4.27 -8.03 -3.49
C VAL A 80 -4.05 -8.18 -4.99
N ASP A 81 -4.90 -7.54 -5.78
CA ASP A 81 -4.74 -7.43 -7.23
C ASP A 81 -3.81 -6.25 -7.59
N VAL A 82 -3.84 -5.20 -6.76
CA VAL A 82 -3.03 -3.98 -6.93
C VAL A 82 -2.53 -3.44 -5.58
N ILE A 83 -1.29 -2.97 -5.55
CA ILE A 83 -0.67 -2.28 -4.42
C ILE A 83 -0.49 -0.80 -4.76
N ILE A 84 -0.97 0.10 -3.90
CA ILE A 84 -0.61 1.51 -3.97
C ILE A 84 0.60 1.73 -3.07
N ASP A 85 1.74 2.03 -3.68
CA ASP A 85 2.94 2.42 -2.97
C ASP A 85 2.86 3.91 -2.63
N ALA A 86 2.75 4.21 -1.34
CA ALA A 86 2.74 5.54 -0.75
C ALA A 86 3.91 5.72 0.24
N THR A 87 5.01 5.00 0.00
CA THR A 87 6.25 5.14 0.77
C THR A 87 7.00 6.45 0.42
N PRO A 88 7.97 6.89 1.23
CA PRO A 88 8.78 8.07 0.91
C PRO A 88 9.50 7.94 -0.44
N GLY A 89 9.76 9.08 -1.10
CA GLY A 89 10.42 9.10 -2.41
C GLY A 89 11.74 8.33 -2.45
N GLY A 90 11.94 7.56 -3.51
CA GLY A 90 13.05 6.64 -3.73
C GLY A 90 12.85 5.24 -3.15
N MET A 91 11.82 5.02 -2.32
CA MET A 91 11.50 3.69 -1.80
C MET A 91 10.63 2.88 -2.77
N GLY A 92 9.78 3.52 -3.57
CA GLY A 92 8.97 2.84 -4.58
C GLY A 92 9.83 2.05 -5.57
N ALA A 93 10.92 2.64 -6.05
CA ALA A 93 11.90 1.96 -6.89
C ALA A 93 12.52 0.71 -6.23
N LYS A 94 12.73 0.74 -4.91
CA LYS A 94 13.25 -0.41 -4.15
C LYS A 94 12.19 -1.49 -3.92
N ASN A 95 10.93 -1.10 -3.81
CA ASN A 95 9.81 -2.04 -3.59
C ASN A 95 9.33 -2.68 -4.90
N ARG A 96 9.50 -2.02 -6.05
CA ARG A 96 9.04 -2.51 -7.36
C ARG A 96 9.44 -3.97 -7.67
N PRO A 97 10.69 -4.43 -7.43
CA PRO A 97 11.05 -5.83 -7.63
C PRO A 97 10.24 -6.81 -6.77
N ILE A 98 9.84 -6.42 -5.56
CA ILE A 98 9.01 -7.24 -4.67
C ILE A 98 7.61 -7.37 -5.28
N TYR A 99 7.01 -6.27 -5.73
CA TYR A 99 5.69 -6.32 -6.38
C TYR A 99 5.69 -7.20 -7.63
N LYS A 100 6.76 -7.09 -8.44
CA LYS A 100 6.96 -7.93 -9.62
C LYS A 100 7.12 -9.42 -9.26
N LYS A 101 7.85 -9.75 -8.18
CA LYS A 101 8.00 -11.12 -7.66
C LYS A 101 6.64 -11.74 -7.31
N TYR A 102 5.74 -10.94 -6.74
CA TYR A 102 4.38 -11.37 -6.37
C TYR A 102 3.36 -11.27 -7.52
N GLY A 103 3.74 -10.75 -8.69
CA GLY A 103 2.83 -10.61 -9.83
C GLY A 103 1.71 -9.58 -9.62
N VAL A 104 1.89 -8.64 -8.69
CA VAL A 104 0.88 -7.65 -8.31
C VAL A 104 1.11 -6.34 -9.06
N LYS A 105 0.04 -5.73 -9.61
CA LYS A 105 0.12 -4.40 -10.24
C LYS A 105 0.46 -3.34 -9.19
N ALA A 106 1.24 -2.32 -9.54
CA ALA A 106 1.67 -1.30 -8.58
C ALA A 106 1.44 0.12 -9.10
N VAL A 107 1.00 1.02 -8.21
CA VAL A 107 0.92 2.46 -8.45
C VAL A 107 1.92 3.17 -7.53
N PHE A 108 2.72 4.08 -8.08
CA PHE A 108 3.74 4.83 -7.35
C PHE A 108 3.37 6.32 -7.26
N GLN A 109 3.81 7.00 -6.20
CA GLN A 109 3.60 8.44 -6.05
C GLN A 109 4.65 9.25 -6.83
N GLY A 110 4.36 10.54 -7.07
CA GLY A 110 5.22 11.46 -7.82
C GLY A 110 6.57 11.80 -7.17
N GLY A 111 6.92 11.21 -6.02
CA GLY A 111 8.26 11.31 -5.44
C GLY A 111 9.28 10.33 -6.04
N GLU A 112 8.83 9.40 -6.89
CA GLU A 112 9.69 8.49 -7.63
C GLU A 112 10.13 9.08 -8.98
N LYS A 113 11.20 8.52 -9.56
CA LYS A 113 11.59 8.82 -10.95
C LYS A 113 10.59 8.22 -11.92
N ALA A 114 10.48 8.83 -13.11
CA ALA A 114 9.53 8.40 -14.13
C ALA A 114 9.72 6.94 -14.61
N ASP A 115 10.93 6.40 -14.52
CA ASP A 115 11.28 5.03 -14.92
C ASP A 115 10.79 3.94 -13.96
N VAL A 116 10.23 4.30 -12.80
CA VAL A 116 9.63 3.36 -11.86
C VAL A 116 8.39 2.68 -12.43
N ALA A 117 7.69 3.35 -13.34
CA ALA A 117 6.42 2.89 -13.92
C ALA A 117 6.49 2.93 -15.46
N GLU A 118 5.52 2.29 -16.10
CA GLU A 118 5.39 2.27 -17.56
C GLU A 118 4.84 3.59 -18.11
N ALA A 119 4.06 4.31 -17.30
CA ALA A 119 3.53 5.63 -17.61
C ALA A 119 3.37 6.47 -16.35
N SER A 120 3.56 7.79 -16.49
CA SER A 120 3.05 8.77 -15.52
C SER A 120 1.58 9.07 -15.82
N LEU A 121 0.76 9.31 -14.80
CA LEU A 121 -0.69 9.43 -14.96
C LEU A 121 -1.26 10.70 -14.31
N VAL A 122 -2.07 11.42 -15.07
CA VAL A 122 -3.05 12.40 -14.62
C VAL A 122 -4.37 12.06 -15.32
N ALA A 123 -5.38 11.61 -14.57
CA ALA A 123 -6.58 11.00 -15.13
C ALA A 123 -7.25 11.84 -16.23
N GLN A 124 -7.42 13.15 -16.01
CA GLN A 124 -8.05 14.05 -16.98
C GLN A 124 -7.19 14.38 -18.23
N ALA A 125 -5.92 13.96 -18.26
CA ALA A 125 -4.98 14.31 -19.31
C ALA A 125 -4.54 13.10 -20.15
N ASN A 126 -4.38 11.93 -19.52
CA ASN A 126 -3.80 10.77 -20.20
C ASN A 126 -4.20 9.40 -19.61
N TYR A 127 -5.47 9.25 -19.19
CA TYR A 127 -5.99 8.00 -18.65
C TYR A 127 -5.71 6.79 -19.55
N GLU A 128 -5.87 6.96 -20.86
CA GLU A 128 -5.72 5.91 -21.87
C GLU A 128 -4.30 5.34 -21.91
N LYS A 129 -3.29 6.10 -21.48
CA LYS A 129 -1.90 5.63 -21.39
C LYS A 129 -1.66 4.65 -20.25
N ALA A 130 -2.58 4.55 -19.30
CA ALA A 130 -2.50 3.66 -18.15
C ALA A 130 -3.46 2.46 -18.26
N LEU A 131 -4.15 2.29 -19.39
CA LEU A 131 -4.95 1.09 -19.65
C LEU A 131 -4.02 -0.12 -19.91
N GLY A 132 -4.12 -1.16 -19.07
CA GLY A 132 -3.36 -2.42 -19.20
C GLY A 132 -3.54 -3.39 -18.04
#